data_AF-A0A2V8C0N1-F1
#
_entry.id   AF-A0A2V8C0N1-F1
#
_cell.length_a   1.000
_cell.length_b   1.000
_cell.length_c   1.000
_cell.angle_alpha   90.00
_cell.angle_beta   90.00
_cell.angle_gamma   90.00
#
_symmetry.space_group_name_H-M   'P 1'
#
loop_
_entity.id
_entity.type
_entity.pdbx_description
1 polymer ?
#
loop_
_entity_poly.entity_id
_entity_poly.type
_entity_poly.pdbx_seq_one_letter_code
_entity_poly.pdbx_strand_id
1 'polypeptide(L)'
;MCTTDACDESTRVPSGERQVDGVEWRVFPNLSNRLAYHLQLFLPLGLGNYLKRHAGTFDVAHLHACRNVPGALAAHHLRRTGVPYVLAPNGTAPRIERRRLAKHAFDVVAGRRILAGAARVLAVSEAERRQLSELGVARGAIRVIPNPVDLDELASPVTPGNFRRRLALPCGPLVLFLG
;
A
#
# COMPACT_ATOMS: atom_id res chain seq x y z
N MET A 1 10.55 9.66 1.54
CA MET A 1 9.60 8.69 0.95
C MET A 1 10.26 8.00 -0.24
N CYS A 2 10.25 6.67 -0.28
CA CYS A 2 10.74 5.89 -1.43
C CYS A 2 9.55 5.27 -2.15
N THR A 3 9.47 5.44 -3.47
CA THR A 3 8.38 4.88 -4.30
C THR A 3 8.91 4.45 -5.66
N THR A 4 8.04 3.89 -6.50
CA THR A 4 8.39 3.49 -7.87
C THR A 4 7.80 4.45 -8.88
N ASP A 5 8.27 4.38 -10.13
CA ASP A 5 7.78 5.21 -11.24
C ASP A 5 6.41 4.81 -11.81
N ALA A 6 5.76 3.78 -11.25
CA ALA A 6 4.47 3.31 -11.74
C ALA A 6 3.38 4.39 -11.56
N CYS A 7 2.69 4.75 -12.65
CA CYS A 7 1.59 5.73 -12.67
C CYS A 7 0.32 5.09 -13.25
N ASP A 8 0.32 4.86 -14.57
CA ASP A 8 -0.73 4.14 -15.29
C ASP A 8 -0.13 3.17 -16.31
N GLU A 9 -0.93 2.61 -17.22
CA GLU A 9 -0.47 1.64 -18.23
C GLU A 9 0.62 2.21 -19.16
N SER A 10 0.49 3.48 -19.52
CA SER A 10 1.25 4.13 -20.59
C SER A 10 2.21 5.21 -20.10
N THR A 11 1.94 5.77 -18.92
CA THR A 11 2.73 6.84 -18.32
C THR A 11 3.49 6.35 -17.10
N ARG A 12 4.64 6.99 -16.86
CA ARG A 12 5.47 6.79 -15.68
C ARG A 12 5.72 8.12 -15.01
N VAL A 13 5.83 8.09 -13.69
CA VAL A 13 6.29 9.24 -12.92
C VAL A 13 7.79 9.47 -13.19
N PRO A 14 8.25 10.73 -13.35
CA PRO A 14 9.68 11.02 -13.46
C PRO A 14 10.47 10.40 -12.30
N SER A 15 11.51 9.63 -12.63
CA SER A 15 12.40 9.00 -11.67
C SER A 15 13.41 10.00 -11.10
N GLY A 16 13.96 9.69 -9.92
CA GLY A 16 14.96 10.52 -9.25
C GLY A 16 14.49 11.12 -7.94
N GLU A 17 15.22 12.12 -7.47
CA GLU A 17 14.97 12.84 -6.24
C GLU A 17 14.15 14.09 -6.49
N ARG A 18 13.18 14.37 -5.62
CA ARG A 18 12.38 15.58 -5.67
C ARG A 18 11.87 15.94 -4.27
N GLN A 19 11.62 17.21 -4.04
CA GLN A 19 10.97 17.71 -2.83
C GLN A 19 9.50 17.98 -3.14
N VAL A 20 8.60 17.40 -2.35
CA VAL A 20 7.15 17.60 -2.47
C VAL A 20 6.61 17.81 -1.07
N ASP A 21 5.98 18.96 -0.82
CA ASP A 21 5.38 19.33 0.47
C ASP A 21 6.33 19.15 1.67
N GLY A 22 7.62 19.50 1.48
CA GLY A 22 8.66 19.37 2.51
C GLY A 22 9.15 17.94 2.75
N VAL A 23 8.70 16.96 1.95
CA VAL A 23 9.14 15.57 2.01
C VAL A 23 10.10 15.29 0.86
N GLU A 24 11.25 14.68 1.15
CA GLU A 24 12.13 14.14 0.11
C GLU A 24 11.49 12.88 -0.48
N TRP A 25 11.22 12.90 -1.78
CA TRP A 25 10.77 11.75 -2.55
C TRP A 25 11.92 11.20 -3.38
N ARG A 26 12.06 9.88 -3.34
CA ARG A 26 12.98 9.14 -4.20
C ARG A 26 12.20 8.12 -5.02
N VAL A 27 12.09 8.39 -6.31
CA VAL A 27 11.31 7.59 -7.26
C VAL A 27 12.27 6.68 -8.03
N PHE A 28 12.06 5.37 -7.89
CA PHE A 28 12.89 4.35 -8.54
C PHE A 28 12.21 3.82 -9.82
N PRO A 29 12.92 3.79 -10.95
CA PRO A 29 12.33 3.28 -12.19
C PRO A 29 12.08 1.77 -12.08
N ASN A 30 10.89 1.32 -12.43
CA ASN A 30 10.61 -0.11 -12.56
C ASN A 30 11.25 -0.65 -13.83
N LEU A 31 11.74 -1.89 -13.76
CA LEU A 31 12.23 -2.63 -14.92
C LEU A 31 11.22 -2.63 -16.08
N SER A 32 9.91 -2.71 -15.78
CA SER A 32 8.85 -2.67 -16.79
C SER A 32 7.55 -2.09 -16.22
N ASN A 33 7.02 -1.05 -16.85
CA ASN A 33 5.71 -0.49 -16.52
C ASN A 33 4.59 -1.51 -16.76
N ARG A 34 4.71 -2.31 -17.82
CA ARG A 34 3.73 -3.35 -18.14
C ARG A 34 3.65 -4.40 -17.05
N LEU A 35 4.80 -4.84 -16.50
CA LEU A 35 4.82 -5.78 -15.38
C LEU A 35 4.25 -5.15 -14.09
N ALA A 36 4.62 -3.90 -13.82
CA ALA A 36 4.11 -3.16 -12.68
C ALA A 36 2.57 -3.00 -12.75
N TYR A 37 2.04 -2.54 -13.88
CA TYR A 37 0.62 -2.26 -14.05
C TYR A 37 -0.23 -3.55 -14.14
N HIS A 38 0.08 -4.45 -15.08
CA HIS A 38 -0.77 -5.62 -15.38
C HIS A 38 -0.60 -6.77 -14.40
N LEU A 39 0.58 -6.92 -13.82
CA LEU A 39 0.89 -8.06 -12.93
C LEU A 39 1.09 -7.65 -11.47
N GLN A 40 1.08 -6.35 -11.17
CA GLN A 40 1.42 -5.82 -9.83
C GLN A 40 2.83 -6.27 -9.39
N LEU A 41 3.72 -6.50 -10.36
CA LEU A 41 5.10 -6.94 -10.15
C LEU A 41 6.03 -5.74 -10.26
N PHE A 42 6.09 -4.95 -9.19
CA PHE A 42 6.99 -3.80 -9.08
C PHE A 42 8.43 -4.29 -8.92
N LEU A 43 9.32 -3.91 -9.84
CA LEU A 43 10.74 -4.28 -9.85
C LEU A 43 11.59 -3.01 -9.92
N PRO A 44 11.69 -2.25 -8.80
CA PRO A 44 12.38 -0.96 -8.79
C PRO A 44 13.89 -1.15 -8.89
N LEU A 45 14.47 -0.63 -9.95
CA LEU A 45 15.91 -0.62 -10.17
C LEU A 45 16.57 0.36 -9.20
N GLY A 46 17.66 -0.06 -8.56
CA GLY A 46 18.43 0.76 -7.63
C GLY A 46 17.90 0.82 -6.19
N LEU A 47 16.62 0.48 -5.93
CA LEU A 47 16.05 0.53 -4.57
C LEU A 47 16.81 -0.35 -3.57
N GLY A 48 17.14 -1.59 -3.97
CA GLY A 48 17.91 -2.50 -3.09
C GLY A 48 19.29 -1.97 -2.73
N ASN A 49 20.01 -1.38 -3.70
CA ASN A 49 21.32 -0.78 -3.46
C ASN A 49 21.22 0.47 -2.58
N TYR A 50 20.19 1.29 -2.80
CA TYR A 50 19.91 2.45 -1.97
C TYR A 50 19.66 2.03 -0.52
N LEU A 51 18.75 1.07 -0.29
CA LEU A 51 18.44 0.55 1.05
C LEU A 51 19.65 -0.13 1.70
N LYS A 52 20.47 -0.85 0.93
CA LYS A 52 21.72 -1.44 1.45
C LYS A 52 22.65 -0.38 2.05
N ARG A 53 22.68 0.83 1.48
CA ARG A 53 23.56 1.93 1.93
C ARG A 53 22.92 2.80 3.02
N HIS A 54 21.60 3.01 2.96
CA HIS A 54 20.93 4.02 3.78
C HIS A 54 19.93 3.46 4.79
N ALA A 55 19.55 2.17 4.74
CA ALA A 55 18.52 1.66 5.65
C ALA A 55 18.90 1.80 7.14
N GLY A 56 20.18 1.86 7.47
CA GLY A 56 20.68 2.06 8.84
C GLY A 56 20.73 3.52 9.28
N THR A 57 20.45 4.49 8.41
CA THR A 57 20.43 5.92 8.75
C THR A 57 19.04 6.42 9.15
N PHE A 58 18.03 5.56 9.11
CA PHE A 58 16.67 5.91 9.50
C PHE A 58 16.42 5.52 10.95
N ASP A 59 15.69 6.37 11.69
CA ASP A 59 15.28 6.05 13.06
C ASP A 59 14.15 5.01 13.10
N VAL A 60 13.23 5.13 12.15
CA VAL A 60 12.07 4.25 11.98
C VAL A 60 11.62 4.29 10.52
N ALA A 61 11.08 3.19 10.02
CA ALA A 61 10.46 3.14 8.70
C ALA A 61 8.95 2.82 8.78
N HIS A 62 8.19 3.39 7.85
CA HIS A 62 6.79 3.05 7.66
C HIS A 62 6.62 2.40 6.28
N LEU A 63 6.29 1.12 6.25
CA LEU A 63 6.09 0.36 5.03
C LEU A 63 4.61 0.24 4.71
N HIS A 64 4.25 0.57 3.47
CA HIS A 64 2.90 0.40 2.94
C HIS A 64 2.85 -0.84 2.04
N ALA A 65 1.75 -1.59 2.16
CA ALA A 65 1.54 -2.89 1.55
C ALA A 65 2.52 -3.98 2.03
N CYS A 66 2.09 -5.24 1.97
CA CYS A 66 2.85 -6.36 2.55
C CYS A 66 3.30 -7.42 1.52
N ARG A 67 3.00 -7.23 0.23
CA ARG A 67 3.17 -8.26 -0.82
C ARG A 67 3.70 -7.70 -2.14
N ASN A 68 4.79 -6.96 -2.06
CA ASN A 68 5.49 -6.49 -3.24
C ASN A 68 7.01 -6.56 -3.02
N VAL A 69 7.76 -6.58 -4.12
CA VAL A 69 9.23 -6.62 -4.06
C VAL A 69 9.82 -5.40 -3.33
N PRO A 70 9.32 -4.15 -3.51
CA PRO A 70 9.82 -3.00 -2.77
C PRO A 70 9.73 -3.19 -1.25
N GLY A 71 8.59 -3.63 -0.74
CA GLY A 71 8.36 -3.89 0.68
C GLY A 71 9.23 -5.03 1.21
N ALA A 72 9.43 -6.09 0.41
CA ALA A 72 10.33 -7.18 0.76
C ALA A 72 11.79 -6.72 0.87
N LEU A 73 12.27 -5.90 -0.08
CA LEU A 73 13.60 -5.30 -0.04
C LEU A 73 13.77 -4.38 1.17
N ALA A 74 12.79 -3.52 1.43
CA ALA A 74 12.80 -2.60 2.56
C ALA A 74 12.87 -3.37 3.88
N ALA A 75 11.92 -4.27 4.14
CA ALA A 75 11.87 -5.08 5.35
C ALA A 75 13.18 -5.88 5.55
N HIS A 76 13.75 -6.40 4.47
CA HIS A 76 14.99 -7.15 4.53
C HIS A 76 16.18 -6.30 4.99
N HIS A 77 16.37 -5.11 4.42
CA HIS A 77 17.49 -4.24 4.78
C HIS A 77 17.29 -3.59 6.15
N LEU A 78 16.09 -3.13 6.48
CA LEU A 78 15.76 -2.57 7.79
C LEU A 78 16.02 -3.56 8.93
N ARG A 79 15.62 -4.83 8.74
CA ARG A 79 15.91 -5.89 9.71
C ARG A 79 17.40 -6.14 9.88
N ARG A 80 18.17 -6.07 8.79
CA ARG A 80 19.63 -6.26 8.87
C ARG A 80 20.34 -5.13 9.59
N THR A 81 19.83 -3.91 9.48
CA THR A 81 20.41 -2.74 10.13
C THR A 81 19.85 -2.50 11.54
N GLY A 82 18.88 -3.30 11.98
CA GLY A 82 18.24 -3.16 13.29
C GLY A 82 17.21 -2.03 13.39
N VAL A 83 16.91 -1.36 12.28
CA VAL A 83 15.94 -0.25 12.26
C VAL A 83 14.51 -0.81 12.35
N PRO A 84 13.71 -0.39 13.34
CA PRO A 84 12.34 -0.85 13.48
C PRO A 84 11.47 -0.29 12.35
N TYR A 85 10.47 -1.06 11.94
CA TYR A 85 9.47 -0.58 10.99
C TYR A 85 8.05 -0.93 11.40
N VAL A 86 7.15 -0.02 11.06
CA VAL A 86 5.71 -0.17 11.15
C VAL A 86 5.20 -0.59 9.77
N LEU A 87 4.28 -1.54 9.71
CA LEU A 87 3.70 -2.02 8.46
C LEU A 87 2.20 -1.70 8.39
N ALA A 88 1.77 -1.03 7.32
CA ALA A 88 0.36 -0.79 7.01
C ALA A 88 -0.04 -1.56 5.73
N PRO A 89 -0.70 -2.72 5.84
CA PRO A 89 -1.10 -3.52 4.69
C PRO A 89 -2.25 -2.87 3.90
N ASN A 90 -3.07 -2.02 4.52
CA ASN A 90 -4.17 -1.27 3.87
C ASN A 90 -5.14 -2.15 3.08
N GLY A 91 -5.58 -3.26 3.67
CA GLY A 91 -6.52 -4.20 3.03
C GLY A 91 -5.87 -5.13 1.99
N THR A 92 -4.56 -5.01 1.74
CA THR A 92 -3.82 -5.93 0.86
C THR A 92 -3.29 -7.19 1.57
N ALA A 93 -3.53 -7.28 2.89
CA ALA A 93 -3.22 -8.45 3.68
C ALA A 93 -4.06 -9.68 3.28
N PRO A 94 -5.41 -9.61 3.14
CA PRO A 94 -6.21 -10.71 2.60
C PRO A 94 -5.93 -10.94 1.11
N ARG A 95 -6.03 -12.20 0.68
CA ARG A 95 -5.88 -12.63 -0.73
C ARG A 95 -7.10 -12.21 -1.54
N ILE A 96 -7.18 -10.96 -1.97
CA ILE A 96 -8.20 -10.53 -2.93
C ILE A 96 -7.61 -10.67 -4.35
N GLU A 97 -8.03 -11.75 -5.03
CA GLU A 97 -8.07 -11.98 -6.49
C GLU A 97 -6.98 -12.71 -7.34
N ARG A 98 -7.52 -13.71 -8.07
CA ARG A 98 -7.38 -14.12 -9.50
C ARG A 98 -6.13 -14.74 -10.13
N ARG A 99 -4.95 -14.87 -9.50
CA ARG A 99 -3.81 -15.58 -10.16
C ARG A 99 -3.11 -16.59 -9.25
N ARG A 100 -3.47 -17.87 -9.38
CA ARG A 100 -3.37 -18.90 -8.33
C ARG A 100 -2.00 -19.56 -8.08
N LEU A 101 -1.03 -19.54 -8.99
CA LEU A 101 0.14 -20.44 -8.87
C LEU A 101 1.50 -19.74 -8.73
N ALA A 102 1.88 -18.80 -9.61
CA ALA A 102 3.19 -18.15 -9.52
C ALA A 102 3.32 -17.12 -8.37
N LYS A 103 2.21 -16.48 -7.98
CA LYS A 103 2.15 -15.56 -6.82
C LYS A 103 2.24 -16.30 -5.47
N HIS A 104 1.98 -17.61 -5.44
CA HIS A 104 1.77 -18.37 -4.22
C HIS A 104 3.05 -18.60 -3.40
N ALA A 105 4.20 -18.77 -4.06
CA ALA A 105 5.47 -19.00 -3.36
C ALA A 105 6.12 -17.70 -2.87
N PHE A 106 6.08 -16.63 -3.67
CA PHE A 106 6.61 -15.33 -3.29
C PHE A 106 5.76 -14.66 -2.19
N ASP A 107 4.44 -14.69 -2.31
CA ASP A 107 3.53 -14.05 -1.34
C ASP A 107 3.56 -14.72 0.04
N VAL A 108 3.66 -16.06 0.09
CA VAL A 108 3.64 -16.78 1.37
C VAL A 108 4.94 -16.59 2.14
N VAL A 109 6.08 -16.57 1.45
CA VAL A 109 7.38 -16.52 2.13
C VAL A 109 7.85 -15.09 2.38
N ALA A 110 7.70 -14.18 1.42
CA ALA A 110 8.09 -12.79 1.60
C ALA A 110 7.10 -12.05 2.52
N GLY A 111 5.79 -12.22 2.31
CA GLY A 111 4.75 -11.57 3.12
C GLY A 111 4.82 -11.96 4.60
N ARG A 112 4.99 -13.25 4.91
CA ARG A 112 5.17 -13.72 6.30
C ARG A 112 6.42 -13.15 6.95
N ARG A 113 7.53 -13.04 6.22
CA ARG A 113 8.80 -12.48 6.75
C ARG A 113 8.73 -10.98 7.00
N ILE A 114 7.95 -10.25 6.21
CA ILE A 114 7.68 -8.83 6.42
C ILE A 114 6.77 -8.66 7.65
N LEU A 115 5.68 -9.41 7.73
CA LEU A 115 4.76 -9.35 8.88
C LEU A 115 5.44 -9.73 10.20
N ALA A 116 6.22 -10.81 10.21
CA ALA A 116 6.91 -11.30 11.40
C ALA A 116 8.05 -10.39 11.87
N GLY A 117 8.59 -9.55 10.98
CA GLY A 117 9.68 -8.63 11.31
C GLY A 117 9.22 -7.22 11.69
N ALA A 118 7.94 -6.91 11.56
CA ALA A 118 7.41 -5.58 11.84
C ALA A 118 7.33 -5.34 13.36
N ALA A 119 7.74 -4.15 13.80
CA ALA A 119 7.62 -3.75 15.21
C ALA A 119 6.14 -3.54 15.60
N ARG A 120 5.34 -3.01 14.67
CA ARG A 120 3.88 -2.88 14.77
C ARG A 120 3.24 -3.06 13.40
N VAL A 121 2.00 -3.53 13.39
CA VAL A 121 1.17 -3.64 12.18
C VAL A 121 -0.07 -2.76 12.34
N LEU A 122 -0.34 -1.90 11.36
CA LEU A 122 -1.51 -1.03 11.33
C LEU A 122 -2.59 -1.67 10.47
N ALA A 123 -3.77 -1.88 11.06
CA ALA A 123 -4.96 -2.33 10.37
C ALA A 123 -5.91 -1.14 10.18
N VAL A 124 -6.54 -1.00 9.01
CA VAL A 124 -7.50 0.08 8.75
C VAL A 124 -8.90 -0.23 9.28
N SER A 125 -9.14 -1.47 9.70
CA SER A 125 -10.41 -1.89 10.28
C SER A 125 -10.25 -3.06 11.23
N GLU A 126 -11.28 -3.28 12.04
CA GLU A 126 -11.39 -4.46 12.90
C GLU A 126 -11.48 -5.76 12.09
N ALA A 127 -12.03 -5.71 10.87
CA ALA A 127 -12.04 -6.85 9.94
C ALA A 127 -10.62 -7.22 9.49
N GLU A 128 -9.82 -6.22 9.10
CA GLU A 128 -8.42 -6.45 8.72
C GLU A 128 -7.59 -6.95 9.91
N ARG A 129 -7.85 -6.44 11.14
CA ARG A 129 -7.19 -6.95 12.35
C ARG A 129 -7.41 -8.45 12.53
N ARG A 130 -8.63 -8.94 12.31
CA ARG A 130 -8.93 -10.38 12.38
C ARG A 130 -8.15 -11.17 11.32
N GLN A 131 -8.14 -10.69 10.08
CA GLN A 131 -7.40 -11.32 8.98
C GLN A 131 -5.89 -11.37 9.25
N LEU A 132 -5.31 -10.29 9.78
CA LEU A 132 -3.89 -10.26 10.15
C LEU A 132 -3.57 -11.22 11.30
N SER A 133 -4.50 -11.36 12.25
CA SER A 133 -4.38 -12.33 13.34
C SER A 133 -4.39 -13.77 12.81
N GLU A 134 -5.29 -14.08 11.86
CA GLU A 134 -5.35 -15.38 11.17
C GLU A 134 -4.08 -15.67 10.35
N LEU A 135 -3.40 -14.63 9.86
CA LEU A 135 -2.10 -14.74 9.19
C LEU A 135 -0.92 -14.92 10.15
N GLY A 136 -1.16 -14.99 11.47
CA GLY A 136 -0.17 -15.28 12.49
C GLY A 136 0.47 -14.04 13.14
N VAL A 137 -0.06 -12.83 12.90
CA VAL A 137 0.40 -11.63 13.61
C VAL A 137 -0.19 -11.61 15.01
N ALA A 138 0.65 -11.43 16.03
CA ALA A 138 0.21 -11.33 17.41
C ALA A 138 -0.77 -10.15 17.58
N ARG A 139 -1.94 -10.39 18.19
CA ARG A 139 -2.98 -9.34 18.36
C ARG A 139 -2.47 -8.08 19.05
N GLY A 140 -1.55 -8.21 20.01
CA GLY A 140 -0.94 -7.08 20.72
C GLY A 140 0.00 -6.23 19.87
N ALA A 141 0.50 -6.77 18.74
CA ALA A 141 1.32 -6.05 17.79
C ALA A 141 0.49 -5.29 16.73
N ILE A 142 -0.82 -5.56 16.65
CA ILE A 142 -1.73 -4.93 15.69
C ILE A 142 -2.43 -3.72 16.32
N ARG A 143 -2.41 -2.57 15.65
CA ARG A 143 -3.17 -1.38 16.01
C ARG A 143 -4.16 -1.03 14.91
N VAL A 144 -5.41 -0.74 15.29
CA VAL A 144 -6.44 -0.32 14.33
C VAL A 144 -6.40 1.19 14.21
N ILE A 145 -6.12 1.69 13.00
CA ILE A 145 -6.12 3.11 12.64
C ILE A 145 -6.92 3.24 11.34
N PRO A 146 -8.19 3.67 11.40
CA PRO A 146 -9.01 3.86 10.21
C PRO A 146 -8.39 4.87 9.23
N ASN A 147 -8.72 4.73 7.95
CA ASN A 147 -8.34 5.73 6.96
C ASN A 147 -9.00 7.07 7.31
N PRO A 148 -8.26 8.19 7.23
CA PRO A 148 -8.84 9.50 7.43
C PRO A 148 -9.82 9.82 6.30
N VAL A 149 -10.87 10.57 6.64
CA VAL A 149 -11.81 11.17 5.69
C VAL A 149 -11.79 12.66 5.95
N ASP A 150 -11.58 13.45 4.89
CA ASP A 150 -11.70 14.89 4.98
C ASP A 150 -13.19 15.25 5.09
N LEU A 151 -13.57 15.85 6.22
CA LEU A 151 -14.96 16.22 6.48
C LEU A 151 -15.35 17.51 5.74
N ASP A 152 -14.38 18.34 5.36
CA ASP A 152 -14.63 19.58 4.63
C ASP A 152 -15.09 19.29 3.20
N GLU A 153 -14.62 18.19 2.59
CA GLU A 153 -15.13 17.69 1.31
C GLU A 153 -16.63 17.31 1.39
N LEU A 154 -17.08 16.87 2.57
CA LEU A 154 -18.46 16.48 2.84
C LEU A 154 -19.34 17.64 3.33
N ALA A 155 -18.74 18.81 3.62
CA ALA A 155 -19.45 19.97 4.14
C ALA A 155 -20.30 20.68 3.07
N SER A 156 -20.07 20.40 1.78
CA SER A 156 -20.83 20.99 0.69
C SER A 156 -22.31 20.54 0.73
N PRO A 157 -23.28 21.48 0.82
CA PRO A 157 -24.69 21.12 0.88
C PRO A 157 -25.13 20.46 -0.43
N VAL A 158 -25.53 19.19 -0.34
CA VAL A 158 -26.14 18.45 -1.45
C VAL A 158 -27.63 18.74 -1.49
N THR A 159 -28.13 19.26 -2.62
CA THR A 159 -29.58 19.42 -2.84
C THR A 159 -30.20 18.06 -3.21
N PRO A 160 -31.13 17.51 -2.41
CA PRO A 160 -31.82 16.27 -2.76
C PRO A 160 -32.48 16.35 -4.14
N GLY A 161 -32.37 15.28 -4.92
CA GLY A 161 -32.95 15.19 -6.26
C GLY A 161 -32.12 15.76 -7.41
N ASN A 162 -31.04 16.51 -7.17
CA ASN A 162 -30.16 17.02 -8.24
C ASN A 162 -29.54 15.89 -9.08
N PHE A 163 -29.04 14.83 -8.43
CA PHE A 163 -28.49 13.65 -9.09
C PHE A 163 -29.52 12.98 -10.02
N ARG A 164 -30.75 12.82 -9.52
CA ARG A 164 -31.87 12.21 -10.24
C ARG A 164 -32.29 13.04 -11.46
N ARG A 165 -32.41 14.37 -11.31
CA ARG A 165 -32.71 15.28 -12.42
C ARG A 165 -31.63 15.26 -13.49
N ARG A 166 -30.37 15.37 -13.08
CA ARG A 166 -29.22 15.39 -14.01
C ARG A 166 -29.13 14.13 -14.87
N LEU A 167 -29.49 12.98 -14.32
CA LEU A 167 -29.45 11.69 -15.01
C LEU A 167 -30.83 11.23 -15.54
N ALA A 168 -31.86 12.09 -15.48
CA ALA A 168 -33.23 11.79 -15.90
C ALA A 168 -33.79 10.45 -15.33
N LEU A 169 -33.51 10.14 -14.06
CA LEU A 169 -33.90 8.86 -13.45
C LEU A 169 -35.37 8.84 -12.99
N PRO A 170 -36.14 7.77 -13.28
CA PRO A 170 -37.57 7.68 -12.99
C PRO A 170 -37.85 7.52 -11.49
N CYS A 171 -38.91 8.15 -10.99
CA CYS A 171 -39.28 8.12 -9.56
C CYS A 171 -39.35 6.69 -9.00
N GLY A 172 -38.75 6.46 -7.83
CA GLY A 172 -38.71 5.16 -7.17
C GLY A 172 -37.45 4.97 -6.31
N PRO A 173 -37.30 3.82 -5.62
CA PRO A 173 -36.09 3.49 -4.87
C PRO A 173 -34.84 3.55 -5.77
N LEU A 174 -33.76 4.14 -5.26
CA LEU A 174 -32.47 4.19 -5.94
C LEU A 174 -31.46 3.41 -5.13
N VAL A 175 -30.84 2.40 -5.75
CA VAL A 175 -29.71 1.67 -5.18
C VAL A 175 -28.43 2.20 -5.81
N LEU A 176 -27.53 2.74 -5.00
CA LEU A 176 -26.21 3.17 -5.42
C LEU A 176 -25.19 2.12 -4.98
N PHE A 177 -24.26 1.80 -5.86
CA PHE A 177 -23.10 0.97 -5.55
C PHE A 177 -21.83 1.75 -5.89
N LEU A 178 -20.94 1.87 -4.91
CA LEU A 178 -19.59 2.38 -5.07
C LEU A 178 -18.67 1.31 -4.49
N GLY A 179 -17.86 0.68 -5.33
CA GLY A 179 -17.01 -0.45 -4.96
C GLY A 179 -15.81 -0.60 -5.88
#